data_AF-A0A920K2X4-F1
#
_entry.id   AF-A0A920K2X4-F1
#
_cell.length_a   1.000
_cell.length_b   1.000
_cell.length_c   1.000
_cell.angle_alpha   90.00
_cell.angle_beta   90.00
_cell.angle_gamma   90.00
#
_symmetry.space_group_name_H-M   'P 1'
#
loop_
_entity.id
_entity.type
_entity.pdbx_description
1 polymer ?
#
loop_
_entity_poly.entity_id
_entity_poly.type
_entity_poly.pdbx_seq_one_letter_code
_entity_poly.pdbx_strand_id
1 'polypeptide(L)'
;MLINDREYNKFIENISSYKFILIHGQDRGKVNEKSLEIINKLNSLNQNSLEIINFDSDEFYKSENYFYDLVYQKSFFSKLTLIRINLDLFKAEKDILKALENLDINKANYIIIESKYLSKNSLITSLFKKNNTYALITCYQETNVKQSIIKYLKLYSLSLDDYSLSYLIDKFGNDTLITKNEIKKLALYSNGEKINYTKILEAIGDNSLITLNELTDSIGIEKKVKINYLYEKTLNLGLNYIVFLRSISRHLRIILEAKSNNLKNAKNIRPLIHFSRHTKINQQIKNISIKQLKKYLVQIYELEIACKNNYDIHQLLIKKFIIGMSSY
;
A
#
# COMPACT_ATOMS: atom_id res chain seq x y z
N MET A 1 18.45 4.35 -16.07
CA MET A 1 17.32 4.68 -16.99
C MET A 1 15.99 4.46 -16.29
N LEU A 2 15.06 5.44 -16.35
CA LEU A 2 13.68 5.28 -15.86
C LEU A 2 12.87 4.48 -16.89
N ILE A 3 12.22 3.40 -16.45
CA ILE A 3 11.37 2.55 -17.31
C ILE A 3 9.91 2.81 -16.95
N ASN A 4 9.18 3.34 -17.92
CA ASN A 4 7.74 3.53 -17.80
C ASN A 4 6.98 2.24 -18.19
N ASP A 5 5.71 2.12 -17.81
CA ASP A 5 4.87 0.95 -18.12
C ASP A 5 4.82 0.59 -19.61
N ARG A 6 4.86 1.61 -20.50
CA ARG A 6 4.86 1.41 -21.96
C ARG A 6 6.18 0.82 -22.50
N GLU A 7 7.28 1.11 -21.83
CA GLU A 7 8.62 0.65 -22.20
C GLU A 7 8.97 -0.67 -21.53
N TYR A 8 8.18 -1.10 -20.54
CA TYR A 8 8.43 -2.29 -19.73
C TYR A 8 8.59 -3.57 -20.58
N ASN A 9 7.77 -3.75 -21.62
CA ASN A 9 7.87 -4.93 -22.48
C ASN A 9 9.19 -4.96 -23.25
N LYS A 10 9.62 -3.81 -23.81
CA LYS A 10 10.92 -3.67 -24.49
C LYS A 10 12.09 -3.84 -23.53
N PHE A 11 11.92 -3.40 -22.28
CA PHE A 11 12.90 -3.61 -21.22
C PHE A 11 13.07 -5.10 -20.89
N ILE A 12 11.96 -5.84 -20.75
CA ILE A 12 11.98 -7.28 -20.46
C ILE A 12 12.65 -8.08 -21.58
N GLU A 13 12.52 -7.66 -22.84
CA GLU A 13 13.23 -8.27 -23.96
C GLU A 13 14.75 -8.03 -23.89
N ASN A 14 15.18 -6.85 -23.43
CA ASN A 14 16.60 -6.44 -23.36
C ASN A 14 17.18 -6.51 -21.94
N ILE A 15 16.64 -7.39 -21.09
CA ILE A 15 16.94 -7.41 -19.66
C ILE A 15 18.41 -7.73 -19.35
N SER A 16 19.08 -8.48 -20.22
CA SER A 16 20.49 -8.86 -20.07
C SER A 16 21.44 -7.65 -20.06
N SER A 17 21.04 -6.54 -20.66
CA SER A 17 21.81 -5.28 -20.72
C SER A 17 21.81 -4.52 -19.39
N TYR A 18 20.91 -4.87 -18.46
CA TYR A 18 20.74 -4.17 -17.19
C TYR A 18 21.17 -5.06 -16.02
N LYS A 19 22.35 -4.80 -15.45
CA LYS A 19 22.86 -5.56 -14.29
C LYS A 19 22.24 -5.13 -12.97
N PHE A 20 21.89 -3.86 -12.84
CA PHE A 20 21.32 -3.31 -11.62
C PHE A 20 19.91 -2.81 -11.89
N ILE A 21 18.95 -3.30 -11.10
CA ILE A 21 17.53 -2.99 -11.26
C ILE A 21 16.98 -2.54 -9.92
N LEU A 22 16.43 -1.33 -9.86
CA LEU A 22 15.71 -0.81 -8.70
C LEU A 22 14.21 -0.80 -8.99
N ILE A 23 13.45 -1.45 -8.13
CA ILE A 23 11.99 -1.54 -8.18
C ILE A 23 11.46 -0.94 -6.88
N HIS A 24 10.76 0.18 -6.98
CA HIS A 24 10.23 0.85 -5.80
C HIS A 24 8.80 1.31 -6.01
N GLY A 25 7.99 1.29 -4.95
CA GLY A 25 6.58 1.62 -5.08
C GLY A 25 5.81 1.71 -3.78
N GLN A 26 4.64 2.36 -3.84
CA GLN A 26 3.69 2.37 -2.71
C GLN A 26 3.00 1.01 -2.58
N ASP A 27 2.80 0.31 -3.70
CA ASP A 27 2.21 -1.02 -3.75
C ASP A 27 3.32 -2.08 -3.74
N ARG A 28 3.49 -2.72 -2.58
CA ARG A 28 4.45 -3.82 -2.38
C ARG A 28 4.16 -5.03 -3.23
N GLY A 29 2.88 -5.28 -3.50
CA GLY A 29 2.47 -6.39 -4.32
C GLY A 29 2.96 -6.28 -5.75
N LYS A 30 2.83 -5.08 -6.34
CA LYS A 30 3.39 -4.79 -7.68
C LYS A 30 4.91 -4.89 -7.70
N VAL A 31 5.59 -4.37 -6.68
CA VAL A 31 7.06 -4.45 -6.58
C VAL A 31 7.51 -5.90 -6.62
N ASN A 32 6.89 -6.76 -5.80
CA ASN A 32 7.18 -8.20 -5.78
C ASN A 32 6.79 -8.92 -7.07
N GLU A 33 5.66 -8.55 -7.69
CA GLU A 33 5.25 -9.15 -8.97
C GLU A 33 6.26 -8.82 -10.08
N LYS A 34 6.70 -7.56 -10.15
CA LYS A 34 7.68 -7.11 -11.14
C LYS A 34 9.06 -7.71 -10.91
N SER A 35 9.49 -7.86 -9.66
CA SER A 35 10.77 -8.51 -9.38
C SER A 35 10.77 -9.99 -9.76
N LEU A 36 9.70 -10.72 -9.45
CA LEU A 36 9.55 -12.12 -9.86
C LEU A 36 9.48 -12.27 -11.38
N GLU A 37 8.78 -11.37 -12.08
CA GLU A 37 8.71 -11.35 -13.55
C GLU A 37 10.12 -11.23 -14.17
N ILE A 38 10.94 -10.33 -13.63
CA ILE A 38 12.33 -10.09 -14.04
C ILE A 38 13.21 -11.31 -13.75
N ILE A 39 13.12 -11.88 -12.55
CA ILE A 39 13.89 -13.06 -12.14
C ILE A 39 13.54 -14.25 -13.05
N ASN A 40 12.26 -14.50 -13.29
CA ASN A 40 11.81 -15.60 -14.15
C ASN A 40 12.28 -15.42 -15.59
N LYS A 41 12.25 -14.20 -16.12
CA LYS A 41 12.77 -13.91 -17.46
C LYS A 41 14.28 -14.16 -17.53
N LEU A 42 15.05 -13.67 -16.57
CA LEU A 42 16.49 -13.92 -16.47
C LEU A 42 16.79 -15.41 -16.39
N ASN A 43 16.02 -16.17 -15.61
CA ASN A 43 16.19 -17.61 -15.49
C ASN A 43 15.93 -18.32 -16.84
N SER A 44 14.86 -17.94 -17.53
CA SER A 44 14.50 -18.53 -18.85
C SER A 44 15.54 -18.26 -19.93
N LEU A 45 16.12 -17.05 -19.98
CA LEU A 45 17.16 -16.68 -20.94
C LEU A 45 18.47 -17.45 -20.70
N ASN A 46 18.71 -17.87 -19.46
CA ASN A 46 19.94 -18.55 -19.06
C ASN A 46 19.74 -20.04 -18.80
N GLN A 47 18.81 -20.68 -19.53
CA GLN A 47 18.61 -22.13 -19.52
C GLN A 47 18.36 -22.69 -18.10
N ASN A 48 17.61 -21.96 -17.28
CA ASN A 48 17.28 -22.32 -15.90
C ASN A 48 18.49 -22.43 -14.94
N SER A 49 19.60 -21.75 -15.25
CA SER A 49 20.83 -21.77 -14.44
C SER A 49 21.08 -20.44 -13.73
N LEU A 50 20.11 -20.03 -12.90
CA LEU A 50 20.16 -18.82 -12.08
C LEU A 50 20.23 -19.15 -10.58
N GLU A 51 21.24 -18.65 -9.88
CA GLU A 51 21.31 -18.66 -8.42
C GLU A 51 20.76 -17.34 -7.86
N ILE A 52 19.86 -17.42 -6.89
CA ILE A 52 19.24 -16.25 -6.25
C ILE A 52 19.71 -16.19 -4.80
N ILE A 53 20.41 -15.11 -4.45
CA ILE A 53 20.91 -14.85 -3.11
C ILE A 53 20.07 -13.72 -2.51
N ASN A 54 19.38 -13.99 -1.40
CA ASN A 54 18.70 -12.94 -0.64
C ASN A 54 19.70 -12.27 0.30
N PHE A 55 19.85 -10.97 0.17
CA PHE A 55 20.81 -10.20 0.94
C PHE A 55 20.34 -9.99 2.38
N ASP A 56 21.20 -10.32 3.35
CA ASP A 56 20.93 -10.08 4.77
C ASP A 56 21.48 -8.71 5.19
N SER A 57 20.59 -7.82 5.65
CA SER A 57 20.96 -6.50 6.15
C SER A 57 21.71 -6.57 7.48
N ASP A 58 21.45 -7.57 8.32
CA ASP A 58 22.09 -7.68 9.64
C ASP A 58 23.56 -8.12 9.50
N GLU A 59 23.87 -8.97 8.51
CA GLU A 59 25.25 -9.34 8.17
C GLU A 59 26.03 -8.15 7.61
N PHE A 60 25.39 -7.33 6.77
CA PHE A 60 25.99 -6.10 6.25
C PHE A 60 26.40 -5.12 7.36
N TYR A 61 25.59 -4.97 8.42
CA TYR A 61 25.93 -4.12 9.55
C TYR A 61 27.05 -4.70 10.43
N LYS A 62 27.30 -6.02 10.37
CA LYS A 62 28.44 -6.67 11.06
C LYS A 62 29.74 -6.51 10.26
N SER A 63 29.68 -6.58 8.93
CA SER A 63 30.85 -6.42 8.06
C SER A 63 30.47 -5.77 6.73
N GLU A 64 31.09 -4.61 6.43
CA GLU A 64 30.88 -3.93 5.13
C GLU A 64 31.41 -4.77 3.95
N ASN A 65 32.42 -5.62 4.18
CA ASN A 65 33.00 -6.49 3.15
C ASN A 65 32.02 -7.55 2.63
N TYR A 66 31.04 -7.95 3.45
CA TYR A 66 30.02 -8.94 3.08
C TYR A 66 29.32 -8.60 1.75
N PHE A 67 29.03 -7.32 1.55
CA PHE A 67 28.41 -6.85 0.32
C PHE A 67 29.31 -7.08 -0.90
N TYR A 68 30.58 -6.71 -0.81
CA TYR A 68 31.52 -6.88 -1.92
C TYR A 68 31.82 -8.34 -2.22
N ASP A 69 31.90 -9.17 -1.18
CA ASP A 69 32.09 -10.62 -1.33
C ASP A 69 30.94 -11.22 -2.14
N LEU A 70 29.68 -10.93 -1.78
CA LEU A 70 28.52 -11.41 -2.53
C LEU A 70 28.46 -10.86 -3.96
N VAL A 71 28.77 -9.58 -4.16
CA VAL A 71 28.66 -8.92 -5.47
C VAL A 71 29.67 -9.46 -6.47
N TYR A 72 30.86 -9.88 -6.02
CA TYR A 72 31.92 -10.39 -6.90
C TYR A 72 32.09 -11.92 -6.85
N GLN A 73 31.37 -12.61 -5.95
CA GLN A 73 31.38 -14.07 -5.89
C GLN A 73 30.79 -14.68 -7.17
N LYS A 74 31.53 -15.58 -7.80
CA LYS A 74 31.01 -16.38 -8.92
C LYS A 74 30.42 -17.67 -8.38
N SER A 75 29.28 -18.08 -8.93
CA SER A 75 28.73 -19.40 -8.64
C SER A 75 29.57 -20.50 -9.26
N PHE A 76 29.61 -21.65 -8.58
CA PHE A 76 30.17 -22.88 -9.14
C PHE A 76 29.14 -23.67 -9.96
N PHE A 77 27.85 -23.48 -9.69
CA PHE A 77 26.78 -24.33 -10.23
C PHE A 77 25.83 -23.59 -11.17
N SER A 78 25.77 -22.25 -11.10
CA SER A 78 24.91 -21.43 -11.95
C SER A 78 25.74 -20.59 -12.93
N LYS A 79 25.16 -20.27 -14.09
CA LYS A 79 25.79 -19.35 -15.06
C LYS A 79 25.68 -17.90 -14.61
N LEU A 80 24.62 -17.59 -13.86
CA LEU A 80 24.34 -16.27 -13.33
C LEU A 80 23.93 -16.33 -11.87
N THR A 81 24.43 -15.36 -11.11
CA THR A 81 24.03 -15.05 -9.74
C THR A 81 23.25 -13.75 -9.73
N LEU A 82 22.15 -13.74 -8.99
CA LEU A 82 21.30 -12.59 -8.77
C LEU A 82 21.15 -12.34 -7.28
N ILE A 83 21.53 -11.15 -6.85
CA ILE A 83 21.44 -10.69 -5.47
C ILE A 83 20.17 -9.87 -5.33
N ARG A 84 19.33 -10.25 -4.38
CA ARG A 84 18.05 -9.59 -4.11
C ARG A 84 18.14 -8.85 -2.79
N ILE A 85 17.99 -7.53 -2.85
CA ILE A 85 18.17 -6.62 -1.71
C ILE A 85 16.83 -5.96 -1.38
N ASN A 86 16.38 -6.07 -0.14
CA ASN A 86 15.20 -5.35 0.36
C ASN A 86 15.64 -4.13 1.16
N LEU A 87 15.52 -2.94 0.56
CA LEU A 87 15.97 -1.67 1.17
C LEU A 87 15.24 -1.32 2.47
N ASP A 88 14.05 -1.86 2.69
CA ASP A 88 13.25 -1.51 3.86
C ASP A 88 13.72 -2.14 5.17
N LEU A 89 14.64 -3.09 5.08
CA LEU A 89 15.30 -3.68 6.24
C LEU A 89 16.50 -2.83 6.71
N PHE A 90 16.94 -1.87 5.89
CA PHE A 90 18.05 -0.99 6.24
C PHE A 90 17.58 0.16 7.13
N LYS A 91 18.46 0.56 8.07
CA LYS A 91 18.21 1.69 8.98
C LYS A 91 18.26 3.03 8.22
N ALA A 92 19.15 3.15 7.24
CA ALA A 92 19.27 4.34 6.41
C ALA A 92 19.64 3.98 4.96
N GLU A 93 19.00 4.65 4.00
CA GLU A 93 19.29 4.52 2.56
C GLU A 93 20.76 4.81 2.20
N LYS A 94 21.43 5.64 3.01
CA LYS A 94 22.82 6.08 2.78
C LYS A 94 23.85 4.96 2.97
N ASP A 95 23.52 3.96 3.77
CA ASP A 95 24.46 2.92 4.18
C ASP A 95 24.88 2.08 2.97
N ILE A 96 23.91 1.70 2.14
CA ILE A 96 24.17 0.91 0.93
C ILE A 96 24.52 1.76 -0.30
N LEU A 97 24.23 3.06 -0.27
CA LEU A 97 24.50 3.96 -1.39
C LEU A 97 25.99 4.00 -1.74
N LYS A 98 26.84 4.18 -0.72
CA LYS A 98 28.31 4.20 -0.90
C LYS A 98 28.81 2.88 -1.46
N ALA A 99 28.25 1.77 -0.99
CA ALA A 99 28.60 0.45 -1.46
C ALA A 99 28.27 0.29 -2.95
N LEU A 100 27.09 0.76 -3.40
CA LEU A 100 26.65 0.73 -4.79
C LEU A 100 27.42 1.68 -5.72
N GLU A 101 27.85 2.85 -5.23
CA GLU A 101 28.63 3.83 -6.01
C GLU A 101 30.02 3.31 -6.38
N ASN A 102 30.61 2.48 -5.52
CA ASN A 102 31.99 1.99 -5.66
C ASN A 102 32.11 0.67 -6.44
N LEU A 103 31.04 0.19 -7.08
CA LEU A 103 31.04 -1.11 -7.77
C LEU A 103 31.61 -1.06 -9.19
N ASP A 104 32.42 -2.08 -9.52
CA ASP A 104 32.80 -2.39 -10.90
C ASP A 104 31.68 -3.20 -11.57
N ILE A 105 30.85 -2.50 -12.33
CA ILE A 105 29.67 -3.04 -13.03
C ILE A 105 30.02 -4.25 -13.90
N ASN A 106 31.19 -4.27 -14.53
CA ASN A 106 31.56 -5.33 -15.46
C ASN A 106 31.79 -6.67 -14.74
N LYS A 107 32.30 -6.62 -13.51
CA LYS A 107 32.59 -7.81 -12.69
C LYS A 107 31.47 -8.15 -11.71
N ALA A 108 30.59 -7.21 -11.42
CA ALA A 108 29.47 -7.41 -10.52
C ALA A 108 28.44 -8.41 -11.06
N ASN A 109 27.84 -9.15 -10.12
CA ASN A 109 26.65 -9.97 -10.31
C ASN A 109 25.41 -9.11 -10.55
N TYR A 110 24.30 -9.74 -10.97
CA TYR A 110 23.04 -9.02 -11.13
C TYR A 110 22.49 -8.63 -9.76
N ILE A 111 21.99 -7.40 -9.63
CA ILE A 111 21.38 -6.93 -8.38
C ILE A 111 19.97 -6.41 -8.66
N ILE A 112 19.00 -6.96 -7.94
CA ILE A 112 17.65 -6.42 -7.84
C ILE A 112 17.47 -5.81 -6.46
N ILE A 113 17.07 -4.55 -6.45
CA ILE A 113 16.79 -3.80 -5.24
C ILE A 113 15.29 -3.52 -5.18
N GLU A 114 14.65 -3.92 -4.09
CA GLU A 114 13.24 -3.73 -3.81
C GLU A 114 13.06 -2.72 -2.68
N SER A 115 12.11 -1.79 -2.83
CA SER A 115 11.85 -0.77 -1.81
C SER A 115 10.38 -0.35 -1.76
N LYS A 116 9.95 0.20 -0.62
CA LYS A 116 8.81 1.14 -0.58
C LYS A 116 9.08 2.35 -1.47
N TYR A 117 8.06 3.19 -1.65
CA TYR A 117 8.14 4.40 -2.45
C TYR A 117 9.32 5.29 -2.03
N LEU A 118 10.33 5.33 -2.90
CA LEU A 118 11.41 6.30 -2.84
C LEU A 118 10.99 7.60 -3.52
N SER A 119 11.29 8.73 -2.86
CA SER A 119 11.06 10.04 -3.46
C SER A 119 11.95 10.22 -4.71
N LYS A 120 11.49 11.04 -5.67
CA LYS A 120 12.25 11.32 -6.91
C LYS A 120 13.63 11.96 -6.65
N ASN A 121 13.82 12.52 -5.46
CA ASN A 121 15.03 13.21 -5.01
C ASN A 121 15.90 12.33 -4.10
N SER A 122 15.51 11.08 -3.85
CA SER A 122 16.34 10.14 -3.08
C SER A 122 17.67 9.90 -3.82
N LEU A 123 18.74 9.77 -3.05
CA LEU A 123 20.09 9.57 -3.59
C LEU A 123 20.14 8.29 -4.44
N ILE A 124 19.48 7.22 -3.99
CA ILE A 124 19.41 5.95 -4.73
C ILE A 124 18.70 6.13 -6.08
N THR A 125 17.53 6.78 -6.15
CA THR A 125 16.87 7.00 -7.45
C THR A 125 17.69 7.89 -8.38
N SER A 126 18.48 8.83 -7.84
CA SER A 126 19.37 9.67 -8.64
C SER A 126 20.52 8.88 -9.26
N LEU A 127 21.08 7.92 -8.52
CA LEU A 127 22.14 7.02 -8.98
C LEU A 127 21.67 6.13 -10.13
N PHE A 128 20.47 5.54 -10.01
CA PHE A 128 19.86 4.72 -11.06
C PHE A 128 19.43 5.51 -12.30
N LYS A 129 19.25 6.82 -12.20
CA LYS A 129 18.97 7.69 -13.35
C LYS A 129 20.23 8.08 -14.13
N LYS A 130 21.36 8.27 -13.44
CA LYS A 130 22.63 8.69 -14.06
C LYS A 130 23.23 7.61 -14.97
N ASN A 131 23.06 6.34 -14.63
CA ASN A 131 23.65 5.23 -15.36
C ASN A 131 22.68 4.62 -16.38
N ASN A 132 23.16 4.44 -17.62
CA ASN A 132 22.37 3.87 -18.71
C ASN A 132 22.22 2.34 -18.60
N THR A 133 23.13 1.66 -17.90
CA THR A 133 23.10 0.22 -17.63
C THR A 133 22.23 -0.15 -16.43
N TYR A 134 21.65 0.84 -15.75
CA TYR A 134 20.81 0.64 -14.56
C TYR A 134 19.34 0.85 -14.94
N ALA A 135 18.46 0.05 -14.36
CA ALA A 135 17.02 0.10 -14.59
C ALA A 135 16.30 0.63 -13.35
N LEU A 136 15.43 1.62 -13.52
CA LEU A 136 14.59 2.18 -12.46
C LEU A 136 13.12 1.97 -12.82
N ILE A 137 12.42 1.19 -12.01
CA ILE A 137 11.01 0.86 -12.18
C ILE A 137 10.22 1.42 -11.00
N THR A 138 9.26 2.29 -11.30
CA THR A 138 8.37 2.89 -10.32
C THR A 138 7.01 2.20 -10.33
N CYS A 139 6.67 1.49 -9.26
CA CYS A 139 5.36 0.86 -9.09
C CYS A 139 4.40 1.81 -8.35
N TYR A 140 3.57 2.51 -9.11
CA TYR A 140 2.51 3.34 -8.54
C TYR A 140 1.34 2.48 -8.05
N GLN A 141 0.70 2.95 -6.98
CA GLN A 141 -0.54 2.36 -6.50
C GLN A 141 -1.58 2.40 -7.63
N GLU A 142 -2.24 1.27 -7.89
CA GLU A 142 -3.32 1.25 -8.88
C GLU A 142 -4.47 2.12 -8.37
N THR A 143 -4.82 3.17 -9.09
CA THR A 143 -5.99 3.98 -8.76
C THR A 143 -7.30 3.30 -9.17
N ASN A 144 -7.21 2.26 -10.02
CA ASN A 144 -8.36 1.57 -10.58
C ASN A 144 -8.35 0.07 -10.22
N VAL A 145 -8.79 -0.24 -9.00
CA VAL A 145 -8.92 -1.61 -8.47
C VAL A 145 -9.68 -2.53 -9.45
N LYS A 146 -10.71 -1.99 -10.14
CA LYS A 146 -11.47 -2.72 -11.17
C LYS A 146 -10.57 -3.28 -12.28
N GLN A 147 -9.60 -2.51 -12.76
CA GLN A 147 -8.70 -2.96 -13.83
C GLN A 147 -7.78 -4.10 -13.35
N SER A 148 -7.24 -4.01 -12.13
CA SER A 148 -6.44 -5.09 -11.54
C SER A 148 -7.26 -6.36 -11.37
N ILE A 149 -8.50 -6.25 -10.88
CA ILE A 149 -9.42 -7.39 -10.76
C ILE A 149 -9.65 -8.04 -12.11
N ILE A 150 -10.04 -7.27 -13.13
CA ILE A 150 -10.28 -7.79 -14.48
C ILE A 150 -9.03 -8.47 -15.05
N LYS A 151 -7.84 -7.88 -14.85
CA LYS A 151 -6.56 -8.47 -15.28
C LYS A 151 -6.35 -9.85 -14.67
N TYR A 152 -6.52 -9.99 -13.35
CA TYR A 152 -6.30 -11.26 -12.67
C TYR A 152 -7.42 -12.28 -12.92
N LEU A 153 -8.68 -11.85 -13.07
CA LEU A 153 -9.77 -12.74 -13.50
C LEU A 153 -9.46 -13.38 -14.85
N LYS A 154 -8.98 -12.59 -15.82
CA LYS A 154 -8.53 -13.12 -17.12
C LYS A 154 -7.36 -14.09 -16.98
N LEU A 155 -6.40 -13.77 -16.11
CA LEU A 155 -5.22 -14.61 -15.85
C LEU A 155 -5.61 -16.01 -15.32
N TYR A 156 -6.65 -16.10 -14.49
CA TYR A 156 -7.16 -17.35 -13.95
C TYR A 156 -8.39 -17.90 -14.71
N SER A 157 -8.68 -17.37 -15.90
CA SER A 157 -9.79 -17.81 -16.76
C SER A 157 -11.17 -17.78 -16.08
N LEU A 158 -11.40 -16.80 -15.21
CA LEU A 158 -12.66 -16.61 -14.49
C LEU A 158 -13.55 -15.58 -15.17
N SER A 159 -14.86 -15.84 -15.17
CA SER A 159 -15.91 -14.91 -15.58
C SER A 159 -16.79 -14.54 -14.40
N LEU A 160 -17.06 -13.24 -14.22
CA LEU A 160 -17.96 -12.70 -13.20
C LEU A 160 -19.01 -11.82 -13.85
N ASP A 161 -20.20 -11.79 -13.26
CA ASP A 161 -21.22 -10.79 -13.53
C ASP A 161 -20.86 -9.43 -12.92
N ASP A 162 -21.47 -8.36 -13.43
CA ASP A 162 -21.16 -6.98 -13.01
C ASP A 162 -21.45 -6.73 -11.53
N TYR A 163 -22.47 -7.39 -10.97
CA TYR A 163 -22.83 -7.25 -9.55
C TYR A 163 -21.74 -7.85 -8.66
N SER A 164 -21.33 -9.08 -8.95
CA SER A 164 -20.18 -9.72 -8.29
C SER A 164 -18.90 -8.90 -8.43
N LEU A 165 -18.62 -8.34 -9.61
CA LEU A 165 -17.45 -7.49 -9.83
C LEU A 165 -17.50 -6.23 -8.95
N SER A 166 -18.66 -5.58 -8.82
CA SER A 166 -18.83 -4.42 -7.94
C SER A 166 -18.57 -4.79 -6.47
N TYR A 167 -19.07 -5.95 -6.03
CA TYR A 167 -18.83 -6.44 -4.67
C TYR A 167 -17.34 -6.67 -4.41
N LEU A 168 -16.60 -7.25 -5.37
CA LEU A 168 -15.14 -7.42 -5.24
C LEU A 168 -14.39 -6.10 -5.13
N ILE A 169 -14.81 -5.09 -5.91
CA ILE A 169 -14.18 -3.75 -5.86
C ILE A 169 -14.32 -3.14 -4.47
N ASP A 170 -15.47 -3.33 -3.81
CA ASP A 170 -15.69 -2.81 -2.46
C ASP A 170 -14.93 -3.60 -1.38
N LYS A 171 -14.66 -4.89 -1.62
CA LYS A 171 -13.98 -5.79 -0.67
C LYS A 171 -12.48 -5.87 -0.83
N PHE A 172 -11.95 -5.59 -2.01
CA PHE A 172 -10.52 -5.56 -2.24
C PHE A 172 -9.96 -4.15 -2.02
N GLY A 173 -8.90 -4.07 -1.22
CA GLY A 173 -8.13 -2.84 -1.07
C GLY A 173 -7.21 -2.57 -2.28
N ASN A 174 -6.40 -1.53 -2.16
CA ASN A 174 -5.45 -1.12 -3.19
C ASN A 174 -4.15 -1.96 -3.24
N ASP A 175 -4.12 -3.13 -2.60
CA ASP A 175 -2.96 -4.03 -2.62
C ASP A 175 -3.18 -5.10 -3.70
N THR A 176 -2.36 -5.05 -4.75
CA THR A 176 -2.49 -5.95 -5.90
C THR A 176 -2.11 -7.39 -5.57
N LEU A 177 -1.21 -7.63 -4.61
CA LEU A 177 -0.82 -8.98 -4.23
C LEU A 177 -1.95 -9.66 -3.46
N ILE A 178 -2.60 -8.93 -2.54
CA ILE A 178 -3.79 -9.42 -1.85
C ILE A 178 -4.88 -9.70 -2.87
N THR A 179 -5.15 -8.78 -3.79
CA THR A 179 -6.14 -8.95 -4.87
C THR A 179 -5.84 -10.20 -5.70
N LYS A 180 -4.59 -10.40 -6.13
CA LYS A 180 -4.15 -11.57 -6.90
C LYS A 180 -4.36 -12.88 -6.13
N ASN A 181 -4.04 -12.89 -4.84
CA ASN A 181 -4.17 -14.07 -3.99
C ASN A 181 -5.63 -14.43 -3.73
N GLU A 182 -6.50 -13.44 -3.49
CA GLU A 182 -7.94 -13.68 -3.35
C GLU A 182 -8.58 -14.19 -4.64
N ILE A 183 -8.19 -13.64 -5.80
CA ILE A 183 -8.69 -14.13 -7.09
C ILE A 183 -8.15 -15.54 -7.39
N LYS A 184 -6.90 -15.83 -7.04
CA LYS A 184 -6.34 -17.19 -7.12
C LYS A 184 -7.14 -18.16 -6.25
N LYS A 185 -7.47 -17.76 -5.02
CA LYS A 185 -8.26 -18.55 -4.07
C LYS A 185 -9.67 -18.80 -4.62
N LEU A 186 -10.31 -17.77 -5.18
CA LEU A 186 -11.58 -17.91 -5.89
C LEU A 186 -11.51 -18.92 -7.03
N ALA A 187 -10.45 -18.87 -7.85
CA ALA A 187 -10.28 -19.79 -8.97
C ALA A 187 -10.12 -21.24 -8.50
N LEU A 188 -9.37 -21.45 -7.42
CA LEU A 188 -9.22 -22.76 -6.80
C LEU A 188 -10.53 -23.26 -6.19
N TYR A 189 -11.28 -22.38 -5.52
CA TYR A 189 -12.55 -22.71 -4.89
C TYR A 189 -13.65 -22.99 -5.92
N SER A 190 -13.65 -22.27 -7.04
CA SER A 190 -14.63 -22.50 -8.11
C SER A 190 -14.39 -23.81 -8.85
N ASN A 191 -13.16 -24.34 -8.84
CA ASN A 191 -12.78 -25.61 -9.46
C ASN A 191 -13.27 -25.75 -10.92
N GLY A 192 -13.21 -24.67 -11.69
CA GLY A 192 -13.67 -24.61 -13.09
C GLY A 192 -15.16 -24.34 -13.30
N GLU A 193 -15.95 -24.28 -12.23
CA GLU A 193 -17.36 -23.90 -12.31
C GLU A 193 -17.55 -22.38 -12.38
N LYS A 194 -18.73 -21.94 -12.88
CA LYS A 194 -19.11 -20.53 -12.85
C LYS A 194 -19.16 -20.02 -11.41
N ILE A 195 -18.54 -18.86 -11.19
CA ILE A 195 -18.59 -18.18 -9.90
C ILE A 195 -19.93 -17.46 -9.80
N ASN A 196 -20.67 -17.75 -8.73
CA ASN A 196 -21.87 -17.01 -8.34
C ASN A 196 -21.58 -16.17 -7.08
N TYR A 197 -22.52 -15.31 -6.73
CA TYR A 197 -22.39 -14.43 -5.57
C TYR A 197 -22.17 -15.19 -4.24
N THR A 198 -22.80 -16.35 -4.06
CA THR A 198 -22.64 -17.14 -2.82
C THR A 198 -21.22 -17.69 -2.66
N LYS A 199 -20.61 -18.20 -3.73
CA LYS A 199 -19.20 -18.66 -3.72
C LYS A 199 -18.23 -17.52 -3.42
N ILE A 200 -18.54 -16.31 -3.88
CA ILE A 200 -17.74 -15.11 -3.56
C ILE A 200 -17.80 -14.81 -2.07
N LEU A 201 -18.99 -14.88 -1.46
CA LEU A 201 -19.16 -14.65 -0.04
C LEU A 201 -18.42 -15.67 0.82
N GLU A 202 -18.36 -16.93 0.39
CA GLU A 202 -17.67 -18.00 1.12
C GLU A 202 -16.14 -17.92 0.96
N ALA A 203 -15.66 -17.59 -0.23
CA ALA A 203 -14.23 -17.65 -0.54
C ALA A 203 -13.46 -16.38 -0.15
N ILE A 204 -14.12 -15.22 -0.14
CA ILE A 204 -13.42 -13.93 -0.04
C ILE A 204 -13.57 -13.31 1.33
N GLY A 205 -12.41 -13.10 1.95
CA GLY A 205 -12.27 -12.24 3.11
C GLY A 205 -12.36 -10.77 2.73
N ASP A 206 -12.89 -9.96 3.65
CA ASP A 206 -12.92 -8.53 3.48
C ASP A 206 -11.52 -7.92 3.71
N ASN A 207 -10.85 -7.57 2.62
CA ASN A 207 -9.49 -7.02 2.61
C ASN A 207 -9.46 -5.50 2.32
N SER A 208 -10.59 -4.82 2.52
CA SER A 208 -10.67 -3.38 2.32
C SER A 208 -9.72 -2.65 3.29
N LEU A 209 -8.81 -1.85 2.74
CA LEU A 209 -7.87 -1.03 3.51
C LEU A 209 -8.59 0.23 4.01
N ILE A 210 -9.30 0.10 5.11
CA ILE A 210 -9.98 1.23 5.75
C ILE A 210 -9.00 1.95 6.66
N THR A 211 -8.80 3.24 6.37
CA THR A 211 -7.97 4.10 7.22
C THR A 211 -8.83 4.77 8.28
N LEU A 212 -8.23 5.15 9.41
CA LEU A 212 -8.90 5.94 10.42
C LEU A 212 -9.46 7.27 9.84
N ASN A 213 -8.75 7.88 8.88
CA ASN A 213 -9.20 9.09 8.19
C ASN A 213 -10.50 8.86 7.41
N GLU A 214 -10.67 7.68 6.82
CA GLU A 214 -11.87 7.35 6.07
C GLU A 214 -13.10 7.30 6.97
N LEU A 215 -12.96 6.77 8.18
CA LEU A 215 -14.02 6.83 9.18
C LEU A 215 -14.32 8.27 9.56
N THR A 216 -13.32 9.08 9.92
CA THR A 216 -13.54 10.47 10.35
C THR A 216 -14.19 11.33 9.26
N ASP A 217 -13.79 11.13 8.00
CA ASP A 217 -14.33 11.86 6.85
C ASP A 217 -15.79 11.45 6.54
N SER A 218 -16.17 10.22 6.91
CA SER A 218 -17.52 9.69 6.67
C SER A 218 -18.53 10.05 7.77
N ILE A 219 -18.07 10.38 8.99
CA ILE A 219 -18.94 10.74 10.12
C ILE A 219 -19.83 11.94 9.75
N GLY A 220 -21.15 11.79 9.97
CA GLY A 220 -22.13 12.86 9.71
C GLY A 220 -22.51 13.06 8.23
N ILE A 221 -22.04 12.19 7.33
CA ILE A 221 -22.47 12.16 5.92
C ILE A 221 -23.05 10.79 5.57
N GLU A 222 -22.35 9.72 5.95
CA GLU A 222 -22.72 8.37 5.59
C GLU A 222 -23.80 7.78 6.51
N LYS A 223 -24.54 6.81 5.98
CA LYS A 223 -25.59 6.08 6.74
C LYS A 223 -24.99 5.32 7.93
N LYS A 224 -25.77 5.15 9.00
CA LYS A 224 -25.39 4.38 10.20
C LYS A 224 -24.78 3.01 9.90
N VAL A 225 -25.34 2.27 8.93
CA VAL A 225 -24.84 0.93 8.55
C VAL A 225 -23.38 0.99 8.08
N LYS A 226 -23.06 1.96 7.20
CA LYS A 226 -21.70 2.13 6.68
C LYS A 226 -20.74 2.64 7.74
N ILE A 227 -21.19 3.54 8.61
CA ILE A 227 -20.40 4.02 9.74
C ILE A 227 -20.06 2.90 10.73
N ASN A 228 -21.03 2.04 11.04
CA ASN A 228 -20.80 0.87 11.88
C ASN A 228 -19.77 -0.07 11.25
N TYR A 229 -19.91 -0.36 9.96
CA TYR A 229 -18.93 -1.15 9.21
C TYR A 229 -17.52 -0.54 9.25
N LEU A 230 -17.38 0.76 8.99
CA LEU A 230 -16.09 1.46 9.06
C LEU A 230 -15.50 1.40 10.47
N TYR A 231 -16.33 1.55 11.51
CA TYR A 231 -15.87 1.47 12.89
C TYR A 231 -15.32 0.08 13.25
N GLU A 232 -16.07 -0.99 12.99
CA GLU A 232 -15.60 -2.36 13.24
C GLU A 232 -14.30 -2.66 12.50
N LYS A 233 -14.18 -2.18 11.26
CA LYS A 233 -12.95 -2.32 10.48
C LYS A 233 -11.78 -1.55 11.05
N THR A 234 -11.98 -0.34 11.57
CA THR A 234 -10.91 0.40 12.24
C THR A 234 -10.45 -0.24 13.55
N LEU A 235 -11.30 -1.02 14.22
CA LEU A 235 -10.89 -1.77 15.42
C LEU A 235 -9.89 -2.88 15.08
N ASN A 236 -10.06 -3.53 13.93
CA ASN A 236 -9.13 -4.57 13.45
C ASN A 236 -7.71 -4.04 13.18
N LEU A 237 -7.52 -2.72 13.12
CA LEU A 237 -6.19 -2.10 13.02
C LEU A 237 -5.38 -2.23 14.33
N GLY A 238 -5.99 -2.67 15.44
CA GLY A 238 -5.32 -2.81 16.74
C GLY A 238 -4.93 -1.47 17.37
N LEU A 239 -5.56 -0.37 16.94
CA LEU A 239 -5.27 0.97 17.44
C LEU A 239 -5.82 1.14 18.86
N ASN A 240 -5.06 1.84 19.72
CA ASN A 240 -5.54 2.25 21.03
C ASN A 240 -6.76 3.18 20.87
N TYR A 241 -7.84 2.93 21.63
CA TYR A 241 -9.08 3.71 21.57
C TYR A 241 -8.88 5.21 21.85
N ILE A 242 -7.83 5.60 22.57
CA ILE A 242 -7.46 7.01 22.80
C ILE A 242 -7.02 7.66 21.49
N VAL A 243 -6.22 6.96 20.67
CA VAL A 243 -5.80 7.45 19.34
C VAL A 243 -7.03 7.68 18.47
N PHE A 244 -7.97 6.74 18.54
CA PHE A 244 -9.23 6.80 17.84
C PHE A 244 -10.07 8.05 18.23
N LEU A 245 -10.35 8.25 19.51
CA LEU A 245 -11.12 9.39 20.02
C LEU A 245 -10.45 10.73 19.70
N ARG A 246 -9.13 10.82 19.89
CA ARG A 246 -8.37 12.05 19.59
C ARG A 246 -8.34 12.38 18.12
N SER A 247 -8.38 11.37 17.25
CA SER A 247 -8.41 11.60 15.81
C SER A 247 -9.77 12.14 15.36
N ILE A 248 -10.87 11.64 15.91
CA ILE A 248 -12.21 12.21 15.69
C ILE A 248 -12.26 13.64 16.24
N SER A 249 -11.80 13.87 17.46
CA SER A 249 -11.76 15.23 18.05
C SER A 249 -10.94 16.19 17.20
N ARG A 250 -9.75 15.79 16.73
CA ARG A 250 -8.90 16.60 15.86
C ARG A 250 -9.62 16.94 14.55
N HIS A 251 -10.25 15.96 13.93
CA HIS A 251 -11.02 16.15 12.70
C HIS A 251 -12.16 17.16 12.87
N LEU A 252 -12.94 17.03 13.93
CA LEU A 252 -14.05 17.96 14.21
C LEU A 252 -13.57 19.37 14.56
N ARG A 253 -12.42 19.51 15.23
CA ARG A 253 -11.79 20.82 15.46
C ARG A 253 -11.38 21.48 14.15
N ILE A 254 -10.81 20.73 13.21
CA ILE A 254 -10.45 21.25 11.87
C ILE A 254 -11.70 21.79 11.16
N ILE A 255 -12.81 21.06 11.18
CA ILE A 255 -14.07 21.50 10.56
C ILE A 255 -14.64 22.73 11.29
N LEU A 256 -14.58 22.75 12.63
CA LEU A 256 -15.05 23.87 13.43
C LEU A 256 -14.26 25.15 13.14
N GLU A 257 -12.94 25.06 13.07
CA GLU A 257 -12.05 26.17 12.75
C GLU A 257 -12.30 26.67 11.32
N ALA A 258 -12.40 25.75 10.35
CA ALA A 258 -12.73 26.08 8.97
C ALA A 258 -14.07 26.84 8.86
N LYS A 259 -15.12 26.37 9.54
CA LYS A 259 -16.42 27.05 9.56
C LYS A 259 -16.37 28.40 10.26
N SER A 260 -15.61 28.52 11.35
CA SER A 260 -15.46 29.79 12.08
C SER A 260 -14.75 30.85 11.24
N ASN A 261 -13.80 30.42 10.40
CA ASN A 261 -13.09 31.28 9.45
C ASN A 261 -13.81 31.43 8.10
N ASN A 262 -15.08 31.01 8.00
CA ASN A 262 -15.89 31.04 6.77
C ASN A 262 -15.26 30.32 5.56
N LEU A 263 -14.38 29.35 5.80
CA LEU A 263 -13.77 28.53 4.76
C LEU A 263 -14.78 27.47 4.27
N LYS A 264 -15.12 27.52 2.99
CA LYS A 264 -16.04 26.58 2.34
C LYS A 264 -15.35 25.40 1.67
N ASN A 265 -14.04 25.48 1.46
CA ASN A 265 -13.28 24.51 0.68
C ASN A 265 -12.09 23.96 1.46
N ALA A 266 -11.98 22.63 1.54
CA ALA A 266 -10.97 21.90 2.28
C ALA A 266 -9.53 22.22 1.81
N LYS A 267 -9.37 22.64 0.55
CA LYS A 267 -8.10 23.11 -0.02
C LYS A 267 -7.50 24.29 0.75
N ASN A 268 -8.34 25.13 1.36
CA ASN A 268 -7.93 26.36 2.02
C ASN A 268 -7.65 26.16 3.51
N ILE A 269 -7.86 24.96 4.04
CA ILE A 269 -7.63 24.62 5.43
C ILE A 269 -6.13 24.42 5.68
N ARG A 270 -5.65 24.89 6.82
CA ARG A 270 -4.28 24.68 7.31
C ARG A 270 -4.32 23.80 8.58
N PRO A 271 -3.47 22.76 8.70
CA PRO A 271 -2.50 22.26 7.72
C PRO A 271 -3.16 21.68 6.46
N LEU A 272 -2.40 21.65 5.35
CA LEU A 272 -2.92 21.21 4.06
C LEU A 272 -3.44 19.77 4.14
N ILE A 273 -4.70 19.60 3.75
CA ILE A 273 -5.35 18.30 3.70
C ILE A 273 -5.07 17.65 2.35
N HIS A 274 -4.76 16.36 2.35
CA HIS A 274 -4.58 15.59 1.12
C HIS A 274 -5.83 15.67 0.22
N PHE A 275 -5.62 15.81 -1.10
CA PHE A 275 -6.69 16.10 -2.06
C PHE A 275 -7.80 15.04 -2.11
N SER A 276 -7.47 13.77 -1.81
CA SER A 276 -8.45 12.67 -1.77
C SER A 276 -9.56 12.88 -0.72
N ARG A 277 -9.30 13.66 0.33
CA ARG A 277 -10.25 13.89 1.43
C ARG A 277 -11.16 15.10 1.22
N HIS A 278 -10.86 15.93 0.22
CA HIS A 278 -11.54 17.21 0.03
C HIS A 278 -13.05 17.07 -0.19
N THR A 279 -13.46 16.04 -0.93
CA THR A 279 -14.87 15.81 -1.29
C THR A 279 -15.74 15.60 -0.05
N LYS A 280 -15.39 14.63 0.79
CA LYS A 280 -16.11 14.32 2.03
C LYS A 280 -16.04 15.48 3.03
N ILE A 281 -14.88 16.10 3.21
CA ILE A 281 -14.74 17.22 4.15
C ILE A 281 -15.57 18.43 3.72
N ASN A 282 -15.63 18.74 2.42
CA ASN A 282 -16.49 19.81 1.90
C ASN A 282 -17.97 19.53 2.18
N GLN A 283 -18.40 18.26 2.07
CA GLN A 283 -19.76 17.86 2.44
C GLN A 283 -20.01 18.02 3.96
N GLN A 284 -19.06 17.68 4.83
CA GLN A 284 -19.20 17.86 6.29
C GLN A 284 -19.31 19.34 6.66
N ILE A 285 -18.47 20.20 6.05
CA ILE A 285 -18.51 21.65 6.25
C ILE A 285 -19.87 22.21 5.84
N LYS A 286 -20.49 21.69 4.78
CA LYS A 286 -21.81 22.13 4.33
C LYS A 286 -22.92 21.69 5.28
N ASN A 287 -22.89 20.44 5.73
CA ASN A 287 -24.02 19.80 6.41
C ASN A 287 -24.02 19.99 7.93
N ILE A 288 -22.86 20.04 8.58
CA ILE A 288 -22.77 20.07 10.05
C ILE A 288 -22.75 21.52 10.55
N SER A 289 -23.58 21.85 11.54
CA SER A 289 -23.60 23.19 12.15
C SER A 289 -22.50 23.39 13.20
N ILE A 290 -22.11 24.65 13.45
CA ILE A 290 -21.13 25.00 14.50
C ILE A 290 -21.61 24.54 15.89
N LYS A 291 -22.92 24.66 16.17
CA LYS A 291 -23.53 24.22 17.43
C LYS A 291 -23.38 22.70 17.63
N GLN A 292 -23.60 21.92 16.57
CA GLN A 292 -23.40 20.46 16.61
C GLN A 292 -21.94 20.09 16.81
N LEU A 293 -20.99 20.74 16.11
CA LEU A 293 -19.56 20.48 16.28
C LEU A 293 -19.09 20.72 17.71
N LYS A 294 -19.50 21.85 18.32
CA LYS A 294 -19.19 22.13 19.73
C LYS A 294 -19.77 21.07 20.66
N LYS A 295 -21.03 20.67 20.45
CA LYS A 295 -21.68 19.60 21.24
C LYS A 295 -20.91 18.29 21.14
N TYR A 296 -20.56 17.85 19.92
CA TYR A 296 -19.82 16.60 19.72
C TYR A 296 -18.42 16.64 20.34
N LEU A 297 -17.73 17.77 20.30
CA LEU A 297 -16.42 17.91 20.95
C LEU A 297 -16.49 17.75 22.46
N VAL A 298 -17.51 18.32 23.11
CA VAL A 298 -17.75 18.13 24.55
C VAL A 298 -18.06 16.67 24.85
N GLN A 299 -18.95 16.06 24.08
CA GLN A 299 -19.32 14.65 24.26
C GLN A 299 -18.14 13.69 24.05
N ILE A 300 -17.22 13.97 23.12
CA ILE A 300 -15.99 13.16 22.94
C ILE A 300 -15.09 13.28 24.16
N TYR A 301 -14.98 14.47 24.75
CA TYR A 301 -14.18 14.67 25.95
C TYR A 301 -14.77 13.88 27.14
N GLU A 302 -16.07 13.96 27.36
CA GLU A 302 -16.78 13.16 28.37
C GLU A 302 -16.64 11.66 28.11
N LEU A 303 -16.73 11.24 26.84
CA LEU A 303 -16.54 9.86 26.42
C LEU A 303 -15.11 9.36 26.69
N GLU A 304 -14.09 10.19 26.45
CA GLU A 304 -12.69 9.83 26.78
C GLU A 304 -12.52 9.58 28.27
N ILE A 305 -13.15 10.41 29.13
CA ILE A 305 -13.16 10.20 30.59
C ILE A 305 -13.90 8.89 30.93
N ALA A 306 -15.09 8.68 30.37
CA ALA A 306 -15.88 7.48 30.63
C ALA A 306 -15.17 6.18 30.21
N CYS A 307 -14.44 6.20 29.10
CA CYS A 307 -13.64 5.05 28.63
C CYS A 307 -12.42 4.79 29.52
N LYS A 308 -11.80 5.83 30.08
CA LYS A 308 -10.68 5.69 31.04
C LYS A 308 -11.14 5.08 32.36
N ASN A 309 -12.33 5.49 32.83
CA ASN A 309 -12.90 4.97 34.07
C ASN A 309 -13.46 3.56 33.91
N ASN A 310 -14.00 3.22 32.74
CA ASN A 310 -14.61 1.92 32.46
C ASN A 310 -13.95 1.27 31.24
N TYR A 311 -12.72 0.79 31.45
CA TYR A 311 -11.93 0.20 30.36
C TYR A 311 -12.64 -0.97 29.70
N ASP A 312 -13.30 -1.86 30.44
CA ASP A 312 -13.88 -3.10 29.86
C ASP A 312 -15.01 -2.85 28.85
N ILE A 313 -15.72 -1.72 28.95
CA ILE A 313 -16.87 -1.37 28.11
C ILE A 313 -16.57 -0.25 27.10
N HIS A 314 -15.31 0.17 26.97
CA HIS A 314 -14.93 1.31 26.13
C HIS A 314 -15.41 1.17 24.68
N GLN A 315 -15.31 -0.03 24.09
CA GLN A 315 -15.75 -0.30 22.72
C GLN A 315 -17.25 -0.03 22.54
N LEU A 316 -18.08 -0.44 23.51
CA LEU A 316 -19.53 -0.23 23.45
C LEU A 316 -19.89 1.25 23.59
N LEU A 317 -19.21 1.97 24.49
CA LEU A 317 -19.40 3.41 24.68
C LEU A 317 -19.06 4.19 23.41
N ILE A 318 -17.93 3.86 22.78
CA ILE A 318 -17.47 4.50 21.54
C ILE A 318 -18.42 4.18 20.39
N LYS A 319 -18.82 2.92 20.23
CA LYS A 319 -19.78 2.50 19.20
C LYS A 319 -21.11 3.25 19.32
N LYS A 320 -21.65 3.36 20.54
CA LYS A 320 -22.88 4.12 20.83
C LYS A 320 -22.74 5.58 20.41
N PHE A 321 -21.61 6.21 20.75
CA PHE A 321 -21.36 7.61 20.40
C PHE A 321 -21.30 7.82 18.87
N ILE A 322 -20.53 7.01 18.16
CA ILE A 322 -20.35 7.13 16.71
C ILE A 322 -21.68 6.98 15.96
N ILE A 323 -22.46 5.95 16.31
CA ILE A 323 -23.77 5.70 15.69
C ILE A 323 -24.74 6.85 16.00
N GLY A 324 -24.66 7.44 17.19
CA GLY A 324 -25.45 8.62 17.57
C GLY A 324 -25.07 9.89 16.80
N MET A 325 -23.83 9.98 16.32
CA MET A 325 -23.31 11.14 15.57
C MET A 325 -23.67 11.09 14.08
N SER A 326 -23.84 9.89 13.51
CA SER A 326 -24.37 9.71 12.15
C SER A 326 -25.87 10.03 12.12
N SER A 327 -26.21 11.20 11.57
CA SER A 327 -27.59 11.58 11.27
C SER A 327 -28.13 10.74 10.10
N TYR A 328 -29.32 10.16 10.31
CA TYR A 328 -30.06 9.19 9.48
C TYR A 328 -29.67 7.72 9.69
#